data_AF-A0A947C713-F1
#
_entry.id   AF-A0A947C713-F1
#
_cell.length_a   1.000
_cell.length_b   1.000
_cell.length_c   1.000
_cell.angle_alpha   90.00
_cell.angle_beta   90.00
_cell.angle_gamma   90.00
#
_symmetry.space_group_name_H-M   'P 1'
#
loop_
_entity.id
_entity.type
_entity.pdbx_description
1 polymer ?
#
loop_
_entity_poly.entity_id
_entity_poly.type
_entity_poly.pdbx_seq_one_letter_code
_entity_poly.pdbx_strand_id
1 'polypeptide(L)'
;MPRVKSNLVCFAVVIALQTQIAQAQGDLLDADGIAEAIVSMTSRVWTGPRTPAPDPVARPRSPSQSVGSPYALLRVHGDAGVSQRSMRKALSALDQARGRLDAMGWPWPISDGALGGGPELDLYLSGALPPGAHSDGMAIWSYLDRASTFAVISPATPDGKLDACVTAAYVEALLMSIDPAEARTWRRATAAWLTWELTGEFGCDHALPRQQAQPYRSWVAGAAGDGAGGALLLSYLSARHDAGPGQFVRDVWGLASQRTWEGVGLRADPDLWSAIETAIGRSGDRLVDNIEELAVLRWFVGRDDRVDALVASLDRDATVPISREMKRLPTRVVASQPLATFGSAYLTMDASTWGKHRRIRAWLQGEYGVRWSFVAVQLDGRGREIRRIAAPHSGTTPRAYLPIELDEATRRLLFVVTNLGDGLPDADEPDVSERAFELVIDRSAP
;
A
#
# COMPACT_ATOMS: atom_id res chain seq x y z
N MET A 1 -51.82 -3.38 -6.91
CA MET A 1 -51.54 -4.78 -6.48
C MET A 1 -52.10 -5.70 -7.56
N PRO A 2 -51.30 -6.59 -8.17
CA PRO A 2 -50.86 -7.81 -7.49
C PRO A 2 -49.36 -8.16 -7.67
N ARG A 3 -48.95 -9.13 -6.84
CA ARG A 3 -47.59 -9.62 -6.58
C ARG A 3 -47.15 -10.67 -7.63
N VAL A 4 -45.92 -10.55 -8.13
CA VAL A 4 -45.21 -11.66 -8.77
C VAL A 4 -44.44 -12.41 -7.68
N LYS A 5 -44.96 -13.57 -7.27
CA LYS A 5 -44.22 -14.60 -6.53
C LYS A 5 -43.84 -15.69 -7.53
N SER A 6 -42.65 -15.64 -8.08
CA SER A 6 -42.08 -16.77 -8.81
C SER A 6 -40.57 -16.64 -8.79
N ASN A 7 -39.91 -17.38 -7.90
CA ASN A 7 -38.46 -17.67 -7.85
C ASN A 7 -38.15 -18.65 -6.70
N LEU A 8 -38.98 -18.68 -5.66
CA LEU A 8 -38.82 -19.63 -4.53
C LEU A 8 -39.20 -21.09 -4.87
N VAL A 9 -40.03 -21.31 -5.89
CA VAL A 9 -40.49 -22.66 -6.25
C VAL A 9 -39.43 -23.42 -7.08
N CYS A 10 -38.55 -22.73 -7.82
CA CYS A 10 -37.48 -23.40 -8.56
C CYS A 10 -36.33 -23.88 -7.65
N PHE A 11 -36.01 -23.15 -6.57
CA PHE A 11 -34.96 -23.56 -5.62
C PHE A 11 -35.36 -24.78 -4.78
N ALA A 12 -36.62 -24.88 -4.35
CA ALA A 12 -37.10 -26.02 -3.58
C ALA A 12 -37.13 -27.33 -4.39
N VAL A 13 -37.40 -27.26 -5.71
CA VAL A 13 -37.43 -28.45 -6.57
C VAL A 13 -36.03 -28.98 -6.87
N VAL A 14 -35.02 -28.11 -7.01
CA VAL A 14 -33.62 -28.53 -7.21
C VAL A 14 -33.03 -29.18 -5.97
N ILE A 15 -33.34 -28.66 -4.77
CA ILE A 15 -32.90 -29.27 -3.50
C ILE A 15 -33.57 -30.63 -3.29
N ALA A 16 -34.88 -30.76 -3.58
CA ALA A 16 -35.60 -32.01 -3.45
C ALA A 16 -35.12 -33.09 -4.44
N LEU A 17 -34.77 -32.71 -5.68
CA LEU A 17 -34.21 -33.64 -6.67
C LEU A 17 -32.81 -34.13 -6.30
N GLN A 18 -31.97 -33.27 -5.70
CA GLN A 18 -30.64 -33.69 -5.24
C GLN A 18 -30.71 -34.60 -4.00
N THR A 19 -31.68 -34.41 -3.10
CA THR A 19 -31.86 -35.31 -1.95
C THR A 19 -32.31 -36.72 -2.34
N GLN A 20 -33.06 -36.90 -3.43
CA GLN A 20 -33.42 -38.26 -3.90
C GLN A 20 -32.27 -38.98 -4.60
N ILE A 21 -31.36 -38.25 -5.25
CA ILE A 21 -30.15 -38.84 -5.85
C ILE A 21 -29.14 -39.21 -4.73
N ALA A 22 -29.05 -38.41 -3.67
CA ALA A 22 -28.19 -38.68 -2.52
C ALA A 22 -28.63 -39.85 -1.64
N GLN A 23 -29.91 -40.23 -1.63
CA GLN A 23 -30.38 -41.42 -0.90
C GLN A 23 -30.04 -42.76 -1.58
N ALA A 24 -29.53 -42.74 -2.82
CA ALA A 24 -29.17 -43.95 -3.57
C ALA A 24 -27.70 -44.39 -3.42
N GLN A 25 -26.86 -43.59 -2.74
CA GLN A 25 -25.47 -43.93 -2.45
C GLN A 25 -25.21 -43.62 -0.97
N GLY A 26 -24.92 -44.66 -0.20
CA GLY A 26 -24.72 -44.58 1.24
C GLY A 26 -23.61 -43.62 1.66
N ASP A 27 -23.74 -43.16 2.90
CA ASP A 27 -22.96 -42.14 3.62
C ASP A 27 -23.12 -40.70 3.15
N LEU A 28 -24.19 -40.08 3.67
CA LEU A 28 -24.31 -38.64 3.81
C LEU A 28 -23.23 -38.14 4.78
N LEU A 29 -22.21 -37.49 4.20
CA LEU A 29 -21.24 -36.57 4.79
C LEU A 29 -21.45 -36.31 6.29
N ASP A 30 -20.49 -36.74 7.11
CA ASP A 30 -20.34 -36.37 8.52
C ASP A 30 -20.41 -34.84 8.69
N ALA A 31 -20.72 -34.37 9.90
CA ALA A 31 -20.77 -32.94 10.21
C ALA A 31 -19.48 -32.22 9.79
N ASP A 32 -18.35 -32.91 9.87
CA ASP A 32 -17.03 -32.45 9.40
C ASP A 32 -16.98 -32.32 7.86
N GLY A 33 -17.60 -33.23 7.10
CA GLY A 33 -17.68 -33.17 5.65
C GLY A 33 -18.63 -32.07 5.13
N ILE A 34 -19.69 -31.75 5.89
CA ILE A 34 -20.56 -30.60 5.60
C ILE A 34 -19.85 -29.28 5.95
N ALA A 35 -19.09 -29.24 7.05
CA ALA A 35 -18.26 -28.09 7.40
C ALA A 35 -17.16 -27.86 6.35
N GLU A 36 -16.47 -28.91 5.89
CA GLU A 36 -15.45 -28.84 4.85
C GLU A 36 -16.05 -28.46 3.48
N ALA A 37 -17.25 -28.93 3.15
CA ALA A 37 -17.99 -28.51 1.96
C ALA A 37 -18.41 -27.03 2.03
N ILE A 38 -18.90 -26.55 3.17
CA ILE A 38 -19.24 -25.13 3.37
C ILE A 38 -17.98 -24.27 3.34
N VAL A 39 -16.89 -24.71 3.97
CA VAL A 39 -15.60 -24.01 3.99
C VAL A 39 -14.96 -23.97 2.60
N SER A 40 -15.01 -25.07 1.84
CA SER A 40 -14.50 -25.12 0.46
C SER A 40 -15.36 -24.34 -0.54
N MET A 41 -16.68 -24.23 -0.29
CA MET A 41 -17.59 -23.40 -1.10
C MET A 41 -17.52 -21.90 -0.76
N THR A 42 -17.05 -21.52 0.44
CA THR A 42 -17.04 -20.12 0.91
C THR A 42 -15.65 -19.50 1.02
N SER A 43 -14.59 -20.30 1.03
CA SER A 43 -13.21 -19.83 1.14
C SER A 43 -12.29 -20.74 0.32
N ARG A 44 -11.52 -20.15 -0.60
CA ARG A 44 -10.38 -20.85 -1.20
C ARG A 44 -9.47 -21.34 -0.08
N VAL A 45 -9.08 -22.62 -0.11
CA VAL A 45 -8.06 -23.15 0.79
C VAL A 45 -6.72 -22.54 0.35
N TRP A 46 -6.33 -21.42 0.96
CA TRP A 46 -5.06 -20.74 0.64
C TRP A 46 -3.87 -21.50 1.23
N THR A 47 -2.92 -21.94 0.43
CA THR A 47 -1.72 -22.68 0.88
C THR A 47 -0.46 -21.82 0.86
N GLY A 48 -0.62 -20.49 0.91
CA GLY A 48 0.47 -19.53 0.86
C GLY A 48 1.40 -19.56 2.09
N PRO A 49 2.42 -18.68 2.10
CA PRO A 49 3.38 -18.59 3.19
C PRO A 49 2.67 -18.31 4.53
N ARG A 50 3.39 -18.64 5.61
CA ARG A 50 2.91 -18.40 6.98
C ARG A 50 3.86 -17.48 7.70
N THR A 51 3.29 -16.57 8.47
CA THR A 51 4.01 -15.65 9.32
C THR A 51 3.72 -15.95 10.78
N PRO A 52 4.67 -15.73 11.71
CA PRO A 52 4.37 -15.83 13.14
C PRO A 52 3.22 -14.88 13.53
N ALA A 53 2.36 -15.33 14.45
CA ALA A 53 1.43 -14.41 15.08
C ALA A 53 2.23 -13.33 15.85
N PRO A 54 1.71 -12.09 15.94
CA PRO A 54 2.38 -11.04 16.70
C PRO A 54 2.52 -11.44 18.16
N ASP A 55 3.73 -11.27 18.71
CA ASP A 55 4.00 -11.55 20.11
C ASP A 55 3.22 -10.56 21.00
N PRO A 56 2.56 -11.05 22.07
CA PRO A 56 1.95 -10.18 23.05
C PRO A 56 3.00 -9.28 23.72
N VAL A 57 2.77 -7.98 23.70
CA VAL A 57 3.62 -6.98 24.33
C VAL A 57 3.00 -6.52 25.64
N ALA A 58 3.78 -6.55 26.72
CA ALA A 58 3.33 -6.02 28.00
C ALA A 58 3.08 -4.51 27.91
N ARG A 59 1.86 -4.08 28.23
CA ARG A 59 1.47 -2.66 28.29
C ARG A 59 2.35 -1.87 29.27
N PRO A 60 2.55 -0.55 29.06
CA PRO A 60 3.27 0.31 29.98
C PRO A 60 2.71 0.21 31.41
N ARG A 61 3.55 -0.19 32.36
CA ARG A 61 3.14 -0.37 33.76
C ARG A 61 2.98 0.97 34.45
N SER A 62 1.77 1.26 34.92
CA SER A 62 1.41 2.42 35.75
C SER A 62 1.40 3.78 35.03
N PRO A 63 0.52 3.98 34.03
CA PRO A 63 0.17 5.35 33.67
C PRO A 63 -0.40 6.06 34.90
N SER A 64 0.15 7.23 35.19
CA SER A 64 -0.20 8.00 36.38
C SER A 64 -1.65 8.50 36.34
N GLN A 65 -2.17 8.70 35.13
CA GLN A 65 -3.45 9.34 34.84
C GLN A 65 -4.02 8.74 33.54
N SER A 66 -5.35 8.72 33.43
CA SER A 66 -6.05 8.36 32.20
C SER A 66 -7.21 9.32 31.92
N VAL A 67 -7.53 9.56 30.66
CA VAL A 67 -8.73 10.26 30.22
C VAL A 67 -9.44 9.43 29.16
N GLY A 68 -10.74 9.20 29.32
CA GLY A 68 -11.57 8.40 28.41
C GLY A 68 -12.47 9.27 27.55
N SER A 69 -12.80 8.80 26.35
CA SER A 69 -13.82 9.41 25.51
C SER A 69 -15.21 9.09 26.05
N PRO A 70 -16.13 10.07 26.13
CA PRO A 70 -17.52 9.81 26.50
C PRO A 70 -18.36 9.30 25.31
N TYR A 71 -17.83 9.33 24.09
CA TYR A 71 -18.57 9.04 22.85
C TYR A 71 -18.02 7.84 22.09
N ALA A 72 -16.74 7.51 22.29
CA ALA A 72 -16.06 6.40 21.65
C ALA A 72 -15.43 5.49 22.70
N LEU A 73 -15.27 4.21 22.37
CA LEU A 73 -14.53 3.25 23.21
C LEU A 73 -13.02 3.50 23.08
N LEU A 74 -12.55 4.65 23.56
CA LEU A 74 -11.17 5.13 23.45
C LEU A 74 -10.68 5.70 24.78
N ARG A 75 -9.43 5.40 25.14
CA ARG A 75 -8.80 5.88 26.36
C ARG A 75 -7.35 6.30 26.13
N VAL A 76 -6.96 7.44 26.70
CA VAL A 76 -5.58 7.93 26.68
C VAL A 76 -4.98 7.83 28.07
N HIS A 77 -3.84 7.18 28.16
CA HIS A 77 -3.02 7.00 29.35
C HIS A 77 -1.77 7.87 29.27
N GLY A 78 -1.36 8.47 30.40
CA GLY A 78 -0.19 9.34 30.45
C GLY A 78 0.77 8.98 31.58
N ASP A 79 2.07 8.94 31.26
CA ASP A 79 3.15 8.87 32.25
C ASP A 79 3.12 10.09 33.20
N ALA A 80 3.81 10.01 34.35
CA ALA A 80 3.79 11.03 35.40
C ALA A 80 4.19 12.46 34.95
N GLY A 81 4.94 12.59 33.86
CA GLY A 81 5.34 13.88 33.29
C GLY A 81 4.41 14.43 32.20
N VAL A 82 3.39 13.68 31.79
CA VAL A 82 2.49 14.07 30.69
C VAL A 82 1.40 14.99 31.22
N SER A 83 1.24 16.15 30.58
CA SER A 83 0.24 17.12 30.99
C SER A 83 -1.18 16.65 30.62
N GLN A 84 -2.16 16.98 31.47
CA GLN A 84 -3.59 16.78 31.18
C GLN A 84 -4.03 17.46 29.87
N ARG A 85 -3.40 18.57 29.49
CA ARG A 85 -3.66 19.26 28.21
C ARG A 85 -3.26 18.38 27.03
N SER A 86 -2.07 17.79 27.07
CA SER A 86 -1.57 16.88 26.02
C SER A 86 -2.45 15.64 25.91
N MET A 87 -2.86 15.05 27.04
CA MET A 87 -3.77 13.89 27.06
C MET A 87 -5.12 14.21 26.42
N ARG A 88 -5.74 15.36 26.76
CA ARG A 88 -7.01 15.78 26.17
C ARG A 88 -6.90 16.09 24.69
N LYS A 89 -5.76 16.68 24.26
CA LYS A 89 -5.50 16.91 22.84
C LYS A 89 -5.36 15.60 22.07
N ALA A 90 -4.64 14.64 22.63
CA ALA A 90 -4.53 13.30 22.05
C ALA A 90 -5.90 12.59 22.01
N LEU A 91 -6.71 12.69 23.07
CA LEU A 91 -8.05 12.12 23.08
C LEU A 91 -8.95 12.75 22.00
N SER A 92 -8.89 14.08 21.84
CA SER A 92 -9.66 14.78 20.80
C SER A 92 -9.23 14.37 19.38
N ALA A 93 -7.93 14.14 19.15
CA ALA A 93 -7.42 13.60 17.90
C ALA A 93 -7.94 12.18 17.64
N LEU A 94 -7.90 11.31 18.65
CA LEU A 94 -8.47 9.95 18.58
C LEU A 94 -9.97 9.95 18.24
N ASP A 95 -10.75 10.77 18.93
CA ASP A 95 -12.20 10.89 18.69
C ASP A 95 -12.50 11.34 17.26
N GLN A 96 -11.74 12.32 16.74
CA GLN A 96 -11.88 12.80 15.37
C GLN A 96 -11.48 11.73 14.35
N ALA A 97 -10.34 11.07 14.55
CA ALA A 97 -9.87 9.99 13.69
C ALA A 97 -10.91 8.85 13.65
N ARG A 98 -11.39 8.40 14.81
CA ARG A 98 -12.42 7.36 14.89
C ARG A 98 -13.71 7.77 14.19
N GLY A 99 -14.23 8.96 14.47
CA GLY A 99 -15.48 9.44 13.87
C GLY A 99 -15.41 9.49 12.34
N ARG A 100 -14.28 9.92 11.78
CA ARG A 100 -14.08 9.96 10.32
C ARG A 100 -13.85 8.58 9.71
N LEU A 101 -13.06 7.73 10.36
CA LEU A 101 -12.86 6.34 9.92
C LEU A 101 -14.17 5.55 9.93
N ASP A 102 -15.04 5.80 10.91
CA ASP A 102 -16.39 5.25 10.97
C ASP A 102 -17.25 5.69 9.78
N ALA A 103 -17.22 7.00 9.45
CA ALA A 103 -17.90 7.54 8.27
C ALA A 103 -17.34 6.97 6.94
N MET A 104 -16.05 6.64 6.92
CA MET A 104 -15.38 5.94 5.81
C MET A 104 -15.61 4.42 5.84
N GLY A 105 -16.39 3.88 6.78
CA GLY A 105 -16.73 2.45 6.85
C GLY A 105 -15.63 1.54 7.39
N TRP A 106 -14.56 2.08 7.99
CA TRP A 106 -13.55 1.27 8.65
C TRP A 106 -14.10 0.66 9.94
N PRO A 107 -13.82 -0.62 10.22
CA PRO A 107 -14.37 -1.29 11.39
C PRO A 107 -13.77 -0.74 12.68
N TRP A 108 -14.32 -1.18 13.81
CA TRP A 108 -13.71 -0.95 15.11
C TRP A 108 -12.61 -2.00 15.37
N PRO A 109 -11.54 -1.61 16.11
CA PRO A 109 -10.64 -2.58 16.72
C PRO A 109 -11.43 -3.55 17.61
N ILE A 110 -10.93 -4.77 17.74
CA ILE A 110 -11.54 -5.74 18.64
C ILE A 110 -11.31 -5.32 20.10
N SER A 111 -12.25 -5.63 21.00
CA SER A 111 -12.09 -5.31 22.42
C SER A 111 -10.91 -6.07 23.02
N ASP A 112 -10.19 -5.43 23.93
CA ASP A 112 -9.03 -5.99 24.63
C ASP A 112 -9.39 -6.75 25.91
N GLY A 113 -10.67 -6.90 26.23
CA GLY A 113 -11.10 -7.60 27.45
C GLY A 113 -10.77 -6.83 28.74
N ALA A 114 -10.66 -5.50 28.67
CA ALA A 114 -10.37 -4.60 29.78
C ALA A 114 -8.93 -4.65 30.31
N LEU A 115 -7.97 -5.02 29.45
CA LEU A 115 -6.54 -5.01 29.78
C LEU A 115 -6.02 -3.60 30.11
N GLY A 116 -6.63 -2.53 29.57
CA GLY A 116 -6.35 -1.13 29.93
C GLY A 116 -7.17 -0.56 31.09
N GLY A 117 -7.97 -1.40 31.76
CA GLY A 117 -8.91 -0.97 32.80
C GLY A 117 -10.34 -0.72 32.32
N GLY A 118 -10.63 -0.98 31.05
CA GLY A 118 -11.98 -0.95 30.46
C GLY A 118 -11.96 -1.43 29.00
N PRO A 119 -13.12 -1.62 28.35
CA PRO A 119 -13.22 -2.25 27.02
C PRO A 119 -12.71 -1.39 25.85
N GLU A 120 -12.18 -0.19 26.14
CA GLU A 120 -11.71 0.78 25.17
C GLU A 120 -10.42 0.35 24.45
N LEU A 121 -10.14 0.93 23.28
CA LEU A 121 -8.77 0.90 22.74
C LEU A 121 -7.93 1.95 23.49
N ASP A 122 -6.78 1.50 23.99
CA ASP A 122 -5.87 2.33 24.75
C ASP A 122 -4.74 2.92 23.90
N LEU A 123 -4.53 4.22 24.08
CA LEU A 123 -3.35 4.95 23.62
C LEU A 123 -2.50 5.36 24.81
N TYR A 124 -1.22 5.02 24.81
CA TYR A 124 -0.28 5.42 25.85
C TYR A 124 0.63 6.54 25.36
N LEU A 125 0.61 7.68 26.06
CA LEU A 125 1.63 8.71 25.99
C LEU A 125 2.78 8.29 26.91
N SER A 126 3.67 7.42 26.42
CA SER A 126 4.70 6.79 27.25
C SER A 126 6.04 6.61 26.55
N GLY A 127 7.12 6.79 27.32
CA GLY A 127 8.48 6.50 26.86
C GLY A 127 8.91 5.05 27.09
N ALA A 128 8.06 4.22 27.71
CA ALA A 128 8.40 2.85 28.09
C ALA A 128 8.46 1.86 26.91
N LEU A 129 7.77 2.18 25.80
CA LEU A 129 7.74 1.38 24.59
C LEU A 129 8.01 2.27 23.36
N PRO A 130 8.53 1.71 22.27
CA PRO A 130 8.62 2.42 21.00
C PRO A 130 7.24 2.90 20.51
N PRO A 131 7.14 4.09 19.89
CA PRO A 131 5.90 4.55 19.26
C PRO A 131 5.41 3.59 18.16
N GLY A 132 4.10 3.43 18.07
CA GLY A 132 3.42 2.56 17.10
C GLY A 132 2.35 1.69 17.74
N ALA A 133 1.87 0.73 16.96
CA ALA A 133 0.92 -0.29 17.41
C ALA A 133 1.61 -1.49 18.04
N HIS A 134 0.96 -2.07 19.05
CA HIS A 134 1.41 -3.26 19.76
C HIS A 134 0.25 -4.22 19.96
N SER A 135 0.55 -5.52 19.98
CA SER A 135 -0.46 -6.57 20.16
C SER A 135 -0.56 -7.00 21.62
N ASP A 136 -1.78 -7.25 22.08
CA ASP A 136 -2.08 -7.97 23.33
C ASP A 136 -2.19 -9.49 23.12
N GLY A 137 -2.03 -9.95 21.87
CA GLY A 137 -2.21 -11.33 21.45
C GLY A 137 -3.44 -11.54 20.56
N MET A 138 -3.53 -12.76 20.03
CA MET A 138 -4.59 -13.18 19.12
C MET A 138 -5.95 -13.30 19.84
N ALA A 139 -7.01 -12.87 19.16
CA ALA A 139 -8.39 -13.04 19.60
C ALA A 139 -8.91 -14.42 19.15
N ILE A 140 -9.02 -15.35 20.09
CA ILE A 140 -9.42 -16.75 19.81
C ILE A 140 -10.91 -16.94 19.47
N TRP A 141 -11.72 -15.88 19.58
CA TRP A 141 -13.18 -15.93 19.45
C TRP A 141 -13.70 -15.27 18.16
N SER A 142 -12.82 -14.64 17.38
CA SER A 142 -13.22 -14.04 16.10
C SER A 142 -13.26 -15.07 14.98
N TYR A 143 -14.12 -14.85 13.99
CA TYR A 143 -14.19 -15.72 12.81
C TYR A 143 -12.94 -15.60 11.92
N LEU A 144 -12.52 -14.37 11.65
CA LEU A 144 -11.26 -14.05 10.98
C LEU A 144 -10.13 -13.93 12.02
N ASP A 145 -8.89 -14.08 11.59
CA ASP A 145 -7.72 -13.86 12.42
C ASP A 145 -7.69 -12.39 12.84
N ARG A 146 -7.80 -12.13 14.14
CA ARG A 146 -7.73 -10.79 14.70
C ARG A 146 -6.83 -10.76 15.90
N ALA A 147 -6.22 -9.61 16.16
CA ALA A 147 -5.48 -9.37 17.38
C ALA A 147 -6.13 -8.26 18.20
N SER A 148 -6.05 -8.41 19.52
CA SER A 148 -6.23 -7.26 20.41
C SER A 148 -4.97 -6.41 20.39
N THR A 149 -5.13 -5.09 20.48
CA THR A 149 -4.08 -4.12 20.21
C THR A 149 -4.20 -2.87 21.07
N PHE A 150 -3.07 -2.23 21.32
CA PHE A 150 -2.98 -0.87 21.87
C PHE A 150 -1.97 -0.05 21.07
N ALA A 151 -2.01 1.27 21.25
CA ALA A 151 -1.11 2.19 20.59
C ALA A 151 -0.22 2.92 21.60
N VAL A 152 0.99 3.27 21.17
CA VAL A 152 1.95 4.06 21.97
C VAL A 152 2.43 5.24 21.14
N ILE A 153 2.51 6.41 21.75
CA ILE A 153 3.21 7.56 21.17
C ILE A 153 4.14 8.19 22.20
N SER A 154 5.20 8.83 21.70
CA SER A 154 6.20 9.45 22.56
C SER A 154 5.62 10.65 23.31
N PRO A 155 5.88 10.79 24.63
CA PRO A 155 5.57 12.01 25.39
C PRO A 155 6.23 13.27 24.85
N ALA A 156 7.33 13.12 24.10
CA ALA A 156 8.08 14.21 23.51
C ALA A 156 7.53 14.69 22.14
N THR A 157 6.41 14.12 21.69
CA THR A 157 5.77 14.51 20.42
C THR A 157 5.39 16.00 20.47
N PRO A 158 5.86 16.84 19.52
CA PRO A 158 5.51 18.25 19.50
C PRO A 158 4.01 18.45 19.35
N ASP A 159 3.46 19.46 20.05
CA ASP A 159 2.02 19.76 20.00
C ASP A 159 1.48 19.89 18.58
N GLY A 160 2.25 20.50 17.66
CA GLY A 160 1.84 20.67 16.26
C GLY A 160 1.66 19.36 15.48
N LYS A 161 2.38 18.30 15.87
CA LYS A 161 2.34 16.97 15.23
C LYS A 161 1.48 15.96 15.95
N LEU A 162 0.96 16.31 17.12
CA LEU A 162 0.27 15.36 18.00
C LEU A 162 -0.94 14.71 17.30
N ASP A 163 -1.69 15.49 16.51
CA ASP A 163 -2.89 15.01 15.81
C ASP A 163 -2.56 13.92 14.77
N ALA A 164 -1.61 14.22 13.88
CA ALA A 164 -1.11 13.27 12.89
C ALA A 164 -0.47 12.04 13.55
N CYS A 165 0.29 12.23 14.62
CA CYS A 165 0.93 11.12 15.32
C CYS A 165 -0.05 10.17 16.00
N VAL A 166 -1.04 10.74 16.69
CA VAL A 166 -2.10 9.97 17.35
C VAL A 166 -2.93 9.23 16.31
N THR A 167 -3.30 9.89 15.22
CA THR A 167 -4.07 9.30 14.13
C THR A 167 -3.31 8.13 13.50
N ALA A 168 -2.03 8.31 13.17
CA ALA A 168 -1.22 7.25 12.58
C ALA A 168 -1.08 6.04 13.51
N ALA A 169 -0.81 6.25 14.80
CA ALA A 169 -0.67 5.17 15.77
C ALA A 169 -2.01 4.42 16.00
N TYR A 170 -3.13 5.15 16.03
CA TYR A 170 -4.46 4.55 16.11
C TYR A 170 -4.77 3.70 14.88
N VAL A 171 -4.49 4.21 13.68
CA VAL A 171 -4.74 3.48 12.44
C VAL A 171 -3.84 2.25 12.34
N GLU A 172 -2.55 2.34 12.68
CA GLU A 172 -1.66 1.17 12.69
C GLU A 172 -2.19 0.08 13.64
N ALA A 173 -2.75 0.46 14.81
CA ALA A 173 -3.34 -0.47 15.77
C ALA A 173 -4.65 -1.08 15.24
N LEU A 174 -5.52 -0.27 14.63
CA LEU A 174 -6.71 -0.75 13.95
C LEU A 174 -6.37 -1.80 12.89
N LEU A 175 -5.38 -1.53 12.03
CA LEU A 175 -4.99 -2.43 10.96
C LEU A 175 -4.36 -3.72 11.47
N MET A 176 -3.52 -3.64 12.50
CA MET A 176 -3.00 -4.82 13.21
C MET A 176 -4.13 -5.65 13.83
N SER A 177 -5.18 -5.00 14.30
CA SER A 177 -6.35 -5.71 14.83
C SER A 177 -7.18 -6.38 13.72
N ILE A 178 -7.24 -5.79 12.53
CA ILE A 178 -8.00 -6.33 11.38
C ILE A 178 -7.27 -7.53 10.78
N ASP A 179 -5.98 -7.39 10.51
CA ASP A 179 -5.14 -8.45 9.97
C ASP A 179 -3.76 -8.45 10.67
N PRO A 180 -3.58 -9.30 11.69
CA PRO A 180 -2.33 -9.39 12.42
C PRO A 180 -1.19 -10.02 11.62
N ALA A 181 -1.48 -10.75 10.54
CA ALA A 181 -0.45 -11.37 9.71
C ALA A 181 0.13 -10.41 8.67
N GLU A 182 -0.63 -9.38 8.29
CA GLU A 182 -0.15 -8.45 7.27
C GLU A 182 1.19 -7.80 7.66
N ALA A 183 2.03 -7.49 6.69
CA ALA A 183 3.33 -6.91 6.95
C ALA A 183 3.20 -5.56 7.65
N ARG A 184 4.10 -5.29 8.62
CA ARG A 184 4.10 -4.01 9.34
C ARG A 184 4.29 -2.82 8.40
N THR A 185 5.07 -2.99 7.34
CA THR A 185 5.33 -1.97 6.32
C THR A 185 4.03 -1.56 5.60
N TRP A 186 3.15 -2.50 5.31
CA TRP A 186 1.82 -2.24 4.75
C TRP A 186 0.89 -1.53 5.72
N ARG A 187 0.87 -1.95 6.99
CA ARG A 187 0.13 -1.25 8.05
C ARG A 187 0.59 0.21 8.17
N ARG A 188 1.89 0.46 8.11
CA ARG A 188 2.46 1.81 8.17
C ARG A 188 2.20 2.64 6.92
N ALA A 189 2.29 2.05 5.72
CA ALA A 189 1.89 2.71 4.49
C ALA A 189 0.43 3.17 4.54
N THR A 190 -0.47 2.26 4.94
CA THR A 190 -1.90 2.57 5.07
C THR A 190 -2.18 3.58 6.17
N ALA A 191 -1.51 3.46 7.32
CA ALA A 191 -1.63 4.42 8.42
C ALA A 191 -1.19 5.83 8.00
N ALA A 192 -0.08 5.96 7.29
CA ALA A 192 0.39 7.25 6.79
C ALA A 192 -0.57 7.84 5.74
N TRP A 193 -1.11 7.03 4.82
CA TRP A 193 -2.11 7.50 3.85
C TRP A 193 -3.42 7.93 4.51
N LEU A 194 -4.00 7.10 5.39
CA LEU A 194 -5.22 7.47 6.11
C LEU A 194 -5.01 8.70 6.99
N THR A 195 -3.83 8.85 7.61
CA THR A 195 -3.55 10.07 8.38
C THR A 195 -3.55 11.30 7.48
N TRP A 196 -3.04 11.21 6.25
CA TRP A 196 -3.10 12.30 5.30
C TRP A 196 -4.54 12.63 4.89
N GLU A 197 -5.37 11.62 4.58
CA GLU A 197 -6.79 11.82 4.29
C GLU A 197 -7.53 12.52 5.44
N LEU A 198 -7.17 12.20 6.68
CA LEU A 198 -7.87 12.69 7.88
C LEU A 198 -7.34 14.04 8.38
N THR A 199 -6.05 14.32 8.24
CA THR A 199 -5.38 15.46 8.87
C THR A 199 -4.68 16.39 7.89
N GLY A 200 -4.44 15.95 6.66
CA GLY A 200 -3.58 16.61 5.68
C GLY A 200 -2.08 16.32 5.87
N GLU A 201 -1.70 15.53 6.88
CA GLU A 201 -0.31 15.16 7.18
C GLU A 201 -0.09 13.63 7.11
N PHE A 202 1.07 13.17 6.61
CA PHE A 202 1.40 11.73 6.46
C PHE A 202 1.90 11.05 7.75
N GLY A 203 1.26 11.35 8.87
CA GLY A 203 1.62 10.81 10.19
C GLY A 203 2.80 11.53 10.86
N CYS A 204 3.48 10.85 11.80
CA CYS A 204 4.57 11.45 12.58
C CYS A 204 5.82 11.81 11.74
N ASP A 205 6.07 11.01 10.72
CA ASP A 205 7.35 10.97 10.02
C ASP A 205 7.27 11.63 8.64
N HIS A 206 8.37 12.25 8.21
CA HIS A 206 8.52 12.77 6.84
C HIS A 206 8.94 11.64 5.88
N ALA A 207 8.09 10.63 5.72
CA ALA A 207 8.40 9.45 4.91
C ALA A 207 8.30 9.73 3.39
N LEU A 208 7.30 10.50 2.95
CA LEU A 208 7.04 10.74 1.52
C LEU A 208 8.14 11.55 0.82
N PRO A 209 8.62 12.69 1.36
CA PRO A 209 9.74 13.41 0.75
C PRO A 209 10.99 12.53 0.63
N ARG A 210 11.24 11.64 1.60
CA ARG A 210 12.34 10.67 1.54
C ARG A 210 12.11 9.60 0.46
N GLN A 211 10.89 9.08 0.34
CA GLN A 211 10.52 8.15 -0.73
C GLN A 211 10.70 8.80 -2.12
N GLN A 212 10.40 10.10 -2.23
CA GLN A 212 10.63 10.85 -3.46
C GLN A 212 12.10 11.09 -3.76
N ALA A 213 12.89 11.44 -2.74
CA ALA A 213 14.33 11.62 -2.87
C ALA A 213 15.09 10.31 -3.19
N GLN A 214 14.47 9.15 -2.93
CA GLN A 214 15.07 7.82 -3.11
C GLN A 214 14.18 6.94 -4.00
N PRO A 215 13.96 7.31 -5.27
CA PRO A 215 12.97 6.67 -6.13
C PRO A 215 13.31 5.22 -6.52
N TYR A 216 14.54 4.79 -6.27
CA TYR A 216 15.04 3.45 -6.53
C TYR A 216 14.56 2.39 -5.52
N ARG A 217 13.97 2.83 -4.40
CA ARG A 217 13.39 1.95 -3.39
C ARG A 217 12.04 1.39 -3.86
N SER A 218 11.66 0.25 -3.27
CA SER A 218 10.30 -0.27 -3.41
C SER A 218 9.29 0.59 -2.63
N TRP A 219 8.02 0.25 -2.79
CA TRP A 219 6.88 0.95 -2.19
C TRP A 219 6.53 0.45 -0.80
N VAL A 220 6.85 -0.80 -0.46
CA VAL A 220 6.41 -1.39 0.82
C VAL A 220 7.63 -1.96 1.56
N ALA A 221 8.13 -3.12 1.15
CA ALA A 221 9.39 -3.67 1.67
C ALA A 221 10.55 -2.74 1.32
N GLY A 222 11.23 -2.16 2.31
CA GLY A 222 12.35 -1.24 2.08
C GLY A 222 11.96 0.21 1.71
N ALA A 223 10.66 0.54 1.76
CA ALA A 223 10.19 1.92 1.59
C ALA A 223 10.69 2.85 2.71
N ALA A 224 10.78 4.14 2.40
CA ALA A 224 11.21 5.13 3.38
C ALA A 224 10.28 5.18 4.60
N GLY A 225 10.83 5.50 5.78
CA GLY A 225 10.05 5.55 7.02
C GLY A 225 9.52 4.19 7.46
N ASP A 226 10.27 3.11 7.18
CA ASP A 226 9.94 1.76 7.63
C ASP A 226 8.53 1.35 7.14
N GLY A 227 8.27 1.57 5.83
CA GLY A 227 7.01 1.29 5.15
C GLY A 227 6.12 2.50 4.87
N ALA A 228 6.20 3.58 5.67
CA ALA A 228 5.28 4.72 5.55
C ALA A 228 5.34 5.44 4.18
N GLY A 229 6.47 5.37 3.46
CA GLY A 229 6.61 5.88 2.09
C GLY A 229 5.65 5.23 1.07
N GLY A 230 5.16 4.02 1.35
CA GLY A 230 4.16 3.33 0.55
C GLY A 230 2.79 4.00 0.51
N ALA A 231 2.53 4.96 1.41
CA ALA A 231 1.34 5.80 1.35
C ALA A 231 1.18 6.52 0.00
N LEU A 232 2.28 6.79 -0.71
CA LEU A 232 2.21 7.37 -2.06
C LEU A 232 1.51 6.42 -3.06
N LEU A 233 1.84 5.12 -3.00
CA LEU A 233 1.18 4.13 -3.85
C LEU A 233 -0.31 4.04 -3.50
N LEU A 234 -0.63 4.00 -2.21
CA LEU A 234 -2.03 3.91 -1.76
C LEU A 234 -2.84 5.15 -2.14
N SER A 235 -2.27 6.37 -2.05
CA SER A 235 -2.97 7.58 -2.48
C SER A 235 -3.24 7.57 -3.98
N TYR A 236 -2.27 7.12 -4.79
CA TYR A 236 -2.46 7.00 -6.23
C TYR A 236 -3.53 5.97 -6.57
N LEU A 237 -3.50 4.79 -5.95
CA LEU A 237 -4.48 3.73 -6.19
C LEU A 237 -5.88 4.15 -5.74
N SER A 238 -6.01 4.79 -4.59
CA SER A 238 -7.26 5.40 -4.12
C SER A 238 -7.76 6.43 -5.12
N ALA A 239 -6.94 7.42 -5.51
CA ALA A 239 -7.35 8.45 -6.46
C ALA A 239 -7.76 7.91 -7.84
N ARG A 240 -7.18 6.78 -8.27
CA ARG A 240 -7.47 6.15 -9.55
C ARG A 240 -8.69 5.23 -9.53
N HIS A 241 -8.88 4.46 -8.46
CA HIS A 241 -9.85 3.35 -8.41
C HIS A 241 -11.00 3.57 -7.43
N ASP A 242 -10.98 4.63 -6.63
CA ASP A 242 -12.08 4.92 -5.69
C ASP A 242 -13.38 5.28 -6.41
N ALA A 243 -14.46 4.62 -5.99
CA ALA A 243 -15.83 5.06 -6.24
C ALA A 243 -16.35 6.01 -5.14
N GLY A 244 -15.63 6.11 -4.01
CA GLY A 244 -15.89 6.99 -2.88
C GLY A 244 -14.64 7.10 -1.99
N PRO A 245 -14.53 8.12 -1.12
CA PRO A 245 -13.27 8.43 -0.43
C PRO A 245 -12.70 7.25 0.36
N GLY A 246 -11.55 6.74 -0.07
CA GLY A 246 -10.81 5.65 0.57
C GLY A 246 -11.47 4.28 0.50
N GLN A 247 -12.49 4.11 -0.34
CA GLN A 247 -13.24 2.86 -0.48
C GLN A 247 -12.37 1.72 -1.01
N PHE A 248 -11.59 1.96 -2.06
CA PHE A 248 -10.76 0.96 -2.72
C PHE A 248 -9.79 0.34 -1.71
N VAL A 249 -9.03 1.17 -0.99
CA VAL A 249 -8.03 0.69 -0.03
C VAL A 249 -8.70 -0.10 1.11
N ARG A 250 -9.83 0.38 1.64
CA ARG A 250 -10.60 -0.35 2.65
C ARG A 250 -11.08 -1.71 2.14
N ASP A 251 -11.62 -1.76 0.93
CA ASP A 251 -12.16 -2.99 0.35
C ASP A 251 -11.03 -4.00 0.07
N VAL A 252 -9.84 -3.54 -0.34
CA VAL A 252 -8.64 -4.37 -0.47
C VAL A 252 -8.19 -4.95 0.88
N TRP A 253 -8.19 -4.18 1.97
CA TRP A 253 -7.94 -4.73 3.31
C TRP A 253 -8.97 -5.80 3.72
N GLY A 254 -10.23 -5.61 3.33
CA GLY A 254 -11.26 -6.62 3.51
C GLY A 254 -11.03 -7.90 2.70
N LEU A 255 -10.41 -7.80 1.52
CA LEU A 255 -10.03 -8.94 0.68
C LEU A 255 -8.79 -9.68 1.20
N ALA A 256 -7.83 -8.97 1.80
CA ALA A 256 -6.64 -9.55 2.41
C ALA A 256 -6.95 -10.25 3.76
N SER A 257 -7.95 -9.74 4.48
CA SER A 257 -8.36 -10.31 5.77
C SER A 257 -8.67 -11.81 5.68
N GLN A 258 -8.10 -12.58 6.60
CA GLN A 258 -7.98 -14.02 6.46
C GLN A 258 -8.42 -14.79 7.70
N ARG A 259 -8.51 -16.11 7.55
CA ARG A 259 -8.85 -17.05 8.62
C ARG A 259 -7.86 -18.20 8.61
N THR A 260 -7.18 -18.40 9.74
CA THR A 260 -6.27 -19.52 9.95
C THR A 260 -7.00 -20.60 10.73
N TRP A 261 -7.29 -21.73 10.09
CA TRP A 261 -8.02 -22.83 10.72
C TRP A 261 -7.12 -23.94 11.29
N GLU A 262 -5.87 -24.07 10.82
CA GLU A 262 -4.96 -25.16 11.23
C GLU A 262 -3.48 -24.78 11.10
N GLY A 263 -2.67 -25.31 12.01
CA GLY A 263 -1.22 -25.22 12.01
C GLY A 263 -0.65 -24.11 12.90
N VAL A 264 0.67 -23.98 12.89
CA VAL A 264 1.40 -22.94 13.63
C VAL A 264 1.64 -21.75 12.70
N GLY A 265 1.44 -20.53 13.22
CA GLY A 265 1.53 -19.28 12.46
C GLY A 265 0.22 -18.91 11.79
N LEU A 266 0.11 -17.65 11.42
CA LEU A 266 -0.99 -17.14 10.62
C LEU A 266 -0.71 -17.42 9.14
N ARG A 267 -1.76 -17.61 8.34
CA ARG A 267 -1.61 -17.52 6.89
C ARG A 267 -1.14 -16.09 6.55
N ALA A 268 -0.44 -15.87 5.46
CA ALA A 268 -0.02 -14.53 5.02
C ALA A 268 -0.39 -14.35 3.55
N ASP A 269 -1.51 -14.96 3.14
CA ASP A 269 -1.98 -15.00 1.76
C ASP A 269 -3.51 -15.25 1.72
N PRO A 270 -4.30 -14.42 1.03
CA PRO A 270 -3.88 -13.24 0.27
C PRO A 270 -3.36 -12.12 1.17
N ASP A 271 -2.15 -11.64 0.86
CA ASP A 271 -1.63 -10.40 1.41
C ASP A 271 -2.19 -9.20 0.65
N LEU A 272 -1.87 -7.98 1.10
CA LEU A 272 -2.28 -6.76 0.43
C LEU A 272 -1.79 -6.66 -1.01
N TRP A 273 -0.60 -7.15 -1.36
CA TRP A 273 -0.18 -7.14 -2.77
C TRP A 273 -1.11 -7.97 -3.63
N SER A 274 -1.43 -9.19 -3.17
CA SER A 274 -2.32 -10.13 -3.86
C SER A 274 -3.75 -9.59 -3.94
N ALA A 275 -4.23 -8.95 -2.87
CA ALA A 275 -5.53 -8.30 -2.84
C ALA A 275 -5.59 -7.10 -3.81
N ILE A 276 -4.55 -6.27 -3.86
CA ILE A 276 -4.45 -5.12 -4.79
C ILE A 276 -4.41 -5.62 -6.23
N GLU A 277 -3.55 -6.58 -6.55
CA GLU A 277 -3.45 -7.13 -7.91
C GLU A 277 -4.80 -7.71 -8.36
N THR A 278 -5.48 -8.45 -7.47
CA THR A 278 -6.81 -9.01 -7.73
C THR A 278 -7.85 -7.92 -7.95
N ALA A 279 -7.87 -6.88 -7.12
CA ALA A 279 -8.84 -5.78 -7.22
C ALA A 279 -8.66 -4.97 -8.52
N ILE A 280 -7.41 -4.62 -8.86
CA ILE A 280 -7.07 -3.93 -10.11
C ILE A 280 -7.38 -4.81 -11.33
N GLY A 281 -7.05 -6.10 -11.27
CA GLY A 281 -7.37 -7.03 -12.35
C GLY A 281 -8.88 -7.13 -12.62
N ARG A 282 -9.71 -7.02 -11.58
CA ARG A 282 -11.18 -6.99 -11.70
C ARG A 282 -11.73 -5.69 -12.28
N SER A 283 -11.03 -4.56 -12.16
CA SER A 283 -11.42 -3.31 -12.81
C SER A 283 -11.04 -3.26 -14.30
N GLY A 284 -10.30 -4.25 -14.79
CA GLY A 284 -9.83 -4.34 -16.17
C GLY A 284 -8.45 -3.70 -16.40
N ASP A 285 -7.83 -3.19 -15.34
CA ASP A 285 -6.48 -2.62 -15.35
C ASP A 285 -5.42 -3.69 -14.98
N ARG A 286 -4.14 -3.31 -15.06
CA ARG A 286 -3.01 -4.13 -14.59
C ARG A 286 -2.18 -3.36 -13.59
N LEU A 287 -1.76 -4.03 -12.51
CA LEU A 287 -0.92 -3.42 -11.47
C LEU A 287 0.39 -2.86 -12.06
N VAL A 288 1.04 -3.60 -12.98
CA VAL A 288 2.29 -3.13 -13.60
C VAL A 288 2.11 -1.83 -14.41
N ASP A 289 0.97 -1.65 -15.08
CA ASP A 289 0.65 -0.43 -15.83
C ASP A 289 0.43 0.75 -14.87
N ASN A 290 -0.17 0.48 -13.71
CA ASN A 290 -0.38 1.45 -12.63
C ASN A 290 0.96 1.91 -12.01
N ILE A 291 1.88 0.97 -11.79
CA ILE A 291 3.23 1.27 -11.29
C ILE A 291 4.03 2.10 -12.31
N GLU A 292 3.96 1.78 -13.60
CA GLU A 292 4.59 2.57 -14.67
C GLU A 292 4.03 4.01 -14.70
N GLU A 293 2.71 4.16 -14.64
CA GLU A 293 2.08 5.48 -14.66
C GLU A 293 2.49 6.31 -13.44
N LEU A 294 2.42 5.74 -12.23
CA LEU A 294 2.88 6.41 -11.02
C LEU A 294 4.36 6.81 -11.12
N ALA A 295 5.22 5.93 -11.61
CA ALA A 295 6.63 6.23 -11.80
C ALA A 295 6.84 7.48 -12.69
N VAL A 296 6.05 7.63 -13.76
CA VAL A 296 6.12 8.81 -14.63
C VAL A 296 5.50 10.05 -13.97
N LEU A 297 4.32 9.94 -13.35
CA LEU A 297 3.62 11.08 -12.72
C LEU A 297 4.46 11.78 -11.66
N ARG A 298 5.22 11.00 -10.87
CA ARG A 298 6.15 11.53 -9.85
C ARG A 298 7.17 12.51 -10.39
N TRP A 299 7.55 12.41 -11.67
CA TRP A 299 8.48 13.35 -12.29
C TRP A 299 7.94 14.79 -12.29
N PHE A 300 6.64 14.93 -12.57
CA PHE A 300 5.99 16.23 -12.77
C PHE A 300 5.70 16.97 -11.46
N VAL A 301 5.74 16.27 -10.33
CA VAL A 301 5.60 16.87 -9.01
C VAL A 301 6.70 17.93 -8.82
N GLY A 302 6.27 19.17 -8.57
CA GLY A 302 7.16 20.33 -8.43
C GLY A 302 7.78 20.88 -9.71
N ARG A 303 7.50 20.26 -10.86
CA ARG A 303 8.07 20.65 -12.17
C ARG A 303 7.03 21.17 -13.16
N ASP A 304 5.77 20.80 -12.98
CA ASP A 304 4.64 21.40 -13.68
C ASP A 304 3.84 22.29 -12.72
N ASP A 305 3.30 23.40 -13.23
CA ASP A 305 2.37 24.26 -12.49
C ASP A 305 1.04 23.54 -12.22
N ARG A 306 0.71 22.55 -13.06
CA ARG A 306 -0.46 21.68 -12.91
C ARG A 306 -0.14 20.53 -11.96
N VAL A 307 -0.95 20.38 -10.93
CA VAL A 307 -0.92 19.21 -10.06
C VAL A 307 -1.90 18.20 -10.61
N ASP A 308 -1.41 17.02 -10.99
CA ASP A 308 -2.27 15.89 -11.33
C ASP A 308 -2.95 15.36 -10.06
N ALA A 309 -4.25 15.15 -10.12
CA ALA A 309 -5.05 14.70 -8.97
C ALA A 309 -4.54 13.37 -8.39
N LEU A 310 -3.97 12.50 -9.24
CA LEU A 310 -3.47 11.19 -8.84
C LEU A 310 -2.21 11.24 -7.96
N VAL A 311 -1.51 12.38 -7.97
CA VAL A 311 -0.31 12.63 -7.16
C VAL A 311 -0.43 13.91 -6.33
N ALA A 312 -1.65 14.42 -6.15
CA ALA A 312 -1.92 15.63 -5.37
C ALA A 312 -1.56 15.50 -3.89
N SER A 313 -1.37 14.26 -3.43
CA SER A 313 -0.92 13.91 -2.09
C SER A 313 0.54 14.31 -1.82
N LEU A 314 1.32 14.58 -2.88
CA LEU A 314 2.71 14.99 -2.75
C LEU A 314 2.85 16.52 -2.68
N ASP A 315 3.71 16.95 -1.76
CA ASP A 315 4.15 18.34 -1.73
C ASP A 315 4.96 18.68 -2.99
N ARG A 316 4.83 19.92 -3.46
CA ARG A 316 5.46 20.41 -4.68
C ARG A 316 6.98 20.44 -4.58
N ASP A 317 7.54 20.50 -3.38
CA ASP A 317 8.97 20.44 -3.14
C ASP A 317 9.50 18.98 -3.07
N ALA A 318 8.63 17.98 -3.00
CA ALA A 318 8.99 16.56 -2.98
C ALA A 318 9.31 16.01 -4.39
N THR A 319 10.30 16.62 -5.06
CA THR A 319 10.68 16.27 -6.43
C THR A 319 11.59 15.04 -6.49
N VAL A 320 11.39 14.16 -7.46
CA VAL A 320 12.34 13.05 -7.74
C VAL A 320 13.69 13.58 -8.25
N PRO A 321 14.83 13.02 -7.82
CA PRO A 321 16.13 13.42 -8.34
C PRO A 321 16.37 12.90 -9.77
N ILE A 322 17.14 13.64 -10.55
CA ILE A 322 17.67 13.17 -11.84
C ILE A 322 18.82 12.21 -11.57
N SER A 323 18.68 10.95 -11.93
CA SER A 323 19.73 9.93 -11.79
C SER A 323 20.90 10.20 -12.74
N ARG A 324 20.61 10.66 -13.97
CA ARG A 324 21.65 10.99 -14.96
C ARG A 324 21.18 12.01 -15.99
N GLU A 325 22.01 12.99 -16.26
CA GLU A 325 21.89 13.88 -17.42
C GLU A 325 22.78 13.42 -18.58
N MET A 326 22.23 13.33 -19.78
CA MET A 326 22.92 12.90 -20.99
C MET A 326 23.36 14.10 -21.82
N LYS A 327 24.68 14.21 -22.00
CA LYS A 327 25.34 15.40 -22.61
C LYS A 327 25.93 15.15 -24.01
N ARG A 328 25.90 13.91 -24.50
CA ARG A 328 26.39 13.54 -25.84
C ARG A 328 25.67 12.32 -26.40
N LEU A 329 25.76 12.11 -27.72
CA LEU A 329 25.31 10.90 -28.42
C LEU A 329 26.42 10.37 -29.35
N PRO A 330 26.62 9.04 -29.47
CA PRO A 330 25.96 8.01 -28.67
C PRO A 330 26.38 8.07 -27.19
N THR A 331 25.53 7.58 -26.31
CA THR A 331 25.86 7.43 -24.89
C THR A 331 25.38 6.10 -24.35
N ARG A 332 26.16 5.59 -23.40
CA ARG A 332 25.82 4.42 -22.58
C ARG A 332 25.74 4.89 -21.14
N VAL A 333 24.66 4.56 -20.46
CA VAL A 333 24.43 4.86 -19.05
C VAL A 333 24.20 3.57 -18.32
N VAL A 334 24.95 3.34 -17.25
CA VAL A 334 24.70 2.25 -16.31
C VAL A 334 24.03 2.84 -15.08
N ALA A 335 23.07 2.11 -14.50
CA ALA A 335 22.42 2.49 -13.26
C ALA A 335 23.46 2.79 -12.17
N SER A 336 23.34 3.92 -11.47
CA SER A 336 24.26 4.27 -10.39
C SER A 336 24.08 3.40 -9.15
N GLN A 337 22.90 2.78 -9.02
CA GLN A 337 22.53 1.84 -7.97
C GLN A 337 21.48 0.87 -8.51
N PRO A 338 21.37 -0.35 -7.97
CA PRO A 338 20.29 -1.26 -8.29
C PRO A 338 18.91 -0.65 -7.99
N LEU A 339 17.90 -1.06 -8.74
CA LEU A 339 16.51 -0.73 -8.47
C LEU A 339 15.84 -1.90 -7.75
N ALA A 340 15.26 -1.64 -6.58
CA ALA A 340 14.37 -2.60 -5.92
C ALA A 340 13.11 -2.83 -6.76
N THR A 341 12.33 -3.85 -6.42
CA THR A 341 11.05 -4.13 -7.09
C THR A 341 10.13 -2.91 -7.00
N PHE A 342 9.64 -2.44 -8.14
CA PHE A 342 8.89 -1.20 -8.36
C PHE A 342 9.65 0.12 -8.15
N GLY A 343 10.97 0.05 -7.92
CA GLY A 343 11.86 1.20 -7.91
C GLY A 343 12.15 1.73 -9.32
N SER A 344 12.39 3.04 -9.42
CA SER A 344 12.57 3.77 -10.67
C SER A 344 13.85 4.61 -10.73
N ALA A 345 14.36 4.80 -11.95
CA ALA A 345 15.42 5.75 -12.28
C ALA A 345 14.95 6.76 -13.33
N TYR A 346 15.44 8.00 -13.22
CA TYR A 346 15.07 9.12 -14.08
C TYR A 346 16.29 9.66 -14.80
N LEU A 347 16.31 9.57 -16.14
CA LEU A 347 17.39 10.09 -16.96
C LEU A 347 16.87 11.18 -17.88
N THR A 348 17.64 12.24 -18.08
CA THR A 348 17.25 13.35 -18.95
C THR A 348 18.23 13.59 -20.07
N MET A 349 17.75 14.16 -21.16
CA MET A 349 18.55 14.64 -22.27
C MET A 349 17.94 15.94 -22.79
N ASP A 350 18.75 16.96 -23.04
CA ASP A 350 18.30 18.24 -23.58
C ASP A 350 18.52 18.33 -25.09
N ALA A 351 17.80 19.24 -25.76
CA ALA A 351 17.85 19.38 -27.22
C ALA A 351 19.23 19.69 -27.79
N SER A 352 20.09 20.33 -27.01
CA SER A 352 21.50 20.55 -27.38
C SER A 352 22.26 19.25 -27.60
N THR A 353 21.86 18.15 -26.95
CA THR A 353 22.53 16.85 -27.03
C THR A 353 22.25 16.11 -28.34
N TRP A 354 21.00 16.14 -28.84
CA TRP A 354 20.66 15.54 -30.13
C TRP A 354 20.76 16.49 -31.32
N GLY A 355 20.85 17.80 -31.09
CA GLY A 355 21.06 18.79 -32.14
C GLY A 355 19.98 18.73 -33.22
N LYS A 356 20.38 18.50 -34.47
CA LYS A 356 19.47 18.47 -35.64
C LYS A 356 18.82 17.11 -35.89
N HIS A 357 19.17 16.07 -35.12
CA HIS A 357 18.62 14.74 -35.32
C HIS A 357 17.16 14.71 -34.88
N ARG A 358 16.28 14.19 -35.76
CA ARG A 358 14.84 14.04 -35.49
C ARG A 358 14.44 12.65 -35.00
N ARG A 359 15.36 11.69 -35.10
CA ARG A 359 15.14 10.30 -34.69
C ARG A 359 16.22 9.83 -33.74
N ILE A 360 15.79 9.32 -32.60
CA ILE A 360 16.62 8.77 -31.55
C ILE A 360 16.21 7.32 -31.32
N ARG A 361 17.20 6.49 -31.06
CA ARG A 361 17.03 5.08 -30.70
C ARG A 361 17.53 4.88 -29.29
N ALA A 362 16.70 4.27 -28.46
CA ALA A 362 17.08 3.93 -27.09
C ALA A 362 16.88 2.44 -26.85
N TRP A 363 17.89 1.79 -26.29
CA TRP A 363 17.87 0.37 -25.92
C TRP A 363 18.12 0.24 -24.43
N LEU A 364 17.21 -0.43 -23.76
CA LEU A 364 17.39 -0.87 -22.38
C LEU A 364 17.91 -2.31 -22.39
N GLN A 365 18.93 -2.56 -21.59
CA GLN A 365 19.43 -3.88 -21.23
C GLN A 365 19.42 -3.97 -19.69
N GLY A 366 18.39 -4.58 -19.14
CA GLY A 366 18.35 -4.91 -17.71
C GLY A 366 19.17 -6.15 -17.37
N GLU A 367 19.24 -6.46 -16.08
CA GLU A 367 19.60 -7.79 -15.59
C GLU A 367 18.43 -8.78 -15.72
N TYR A 368 18.75 -10.06 -15.79
CA TYR A 368 17.78 -11.14 -15.95
C TYR A 368 16.96 -11.39 -14.67
N GLY A 369 15.80 -12.03 -14.84
CA GLY A 369 14.97 -12.50 -13.73
C GLY A 369 13.95 -11.48 -13.24
N VAL A 370 13.76 -10.34 -13.93
CA VAL A 370 12.67 -9.39 -13.64
C VAL A 370 12.10 -8.83 -14.94
N ARG A 371 10.87 -8.29 -14.86
CA ARG A 371 10.26 -7.51 -15.94
C ARG A 371 10.72 -6.06 -15.83
N TRP A 372 10.85 -5.38 -16.97
CA TRP A 372 11.25 -3.98 -17.03
C TRP A 372 10.17 -3.13 -17.69
N SER A 373 9.92 -1.95 -17.11
CA SER A 373 9.22 -0.85 -17.79
C SER A 373 10.26 0.15 -18.29
N PHE A 374 10.07 0.59 -19.53
CA PHE A 374 10.91 1.58 -20.17
C PHE A 374 10.07 2.59 -20.94
N VAL A 375 10.05 3.83 -20.43
CA VAL A 375 9.24 4.93 -20.96
C VAL A 375 10.14 6.09 -21.38
N ALA A 376 9.83 6.68 -22.53
CA ALA A 376 10.37 7.97 -22.96
C ALA A 376 9.25 9.01 -23.05
N VAL A 377 9.48 10.17 -22.43
CA VAL A 377 8.56 11.31 -22.42
C VAL A 377 9.22 12.51 -23.09
N GLN A 378 8.55 13.10 -24.07
CA GLN A 378 8.95 14.32 -24.75
C GLN A 378 8.37 15.52 -24.02
N LEU A 379 9.24 16.44 -23.63
CA LEU A 379 8.88 17.64 -22.87
C LEU A 379 9.14 18.90 -23.69
N ASP A 380 8.21 19.86 -23.62
CA ASP A 380 8.35 21.18 -24.24
C ASP A 380 9.33 22.09 -23.46
N GLY A 381 9.49 23.34 -23.92
CA GLY A 381 10.35 24.32 -23.26
C GLY A 381 9.88 24.77 -21.87
N ARG A 382 8.64 24.42 -21.48
CA ARG A 382 8.07 24.66 -20.14
C ARG A 382 8.08 23.40 -19.28
N GLY A 383 8.62 22.28 -19.77
CA GLY A 383 8.65 21.00 -19.07
C GLY A 383 7.35 20.20 -19.16
N ARG A 384 6.40 20.59 -20.01
CA ARG A 384 5.11 19.90 -20.17
C ARG A 384 5.24 18.72 -21.12
N GLU A 385 4.53 17.64 -20.81
CA GLU A 385 4.44 16.46 -21.66
C GLU A 385 3.79 16.79 -23.01
N ILE A 386 4.52 16.52 -24.10
CA ILE A 386 4.02 16.58 -25.49
C ILE A 386 3.54 15.18 -25.90
N ARG A 387 4.37 14.18 -25.63
CA ARG A 387 4.15 12.79 -26.07
C ARG A 387 4.90 11.83 -25.14
N ARG A 388 4.31 10.67 -24.92
CA ARG A 388 4.92 9.52 -24.24
C ARG A 388 4.95 8.31 -25.15
N ILE A 389 6.02 7.54 -25.05
CA ILE A 389 6.20 6.27 -25.75
C ILE A 389 6.75 5.29 -24.73
N ALA A 390 6.05 4.17 -24.53
CA ALA A 390 6.49 3.08 -23.67
C ALA A 390 6.83 1.86 -24.53
N ALA A 391 7.87 1.13 -24.14
CA ALA A 391 8.10 -0.19 -24.69
C ALA A 391 7.08 -1.15 -24.06
N PRO A 392 6.60 -2.18 -24.79
CA PRO A 392 5.83 -3.23 -24.16
C PRO A 392 6.59 -3.78 -22.96
N HIS A 393 5.90 -4.02 -21.85
CA HIS A 393 6.50 -4.67 -20.68
C HIS A 393 7.25 -5.90 -21.14
N SER A 394 8.57 -5.88 -20.93
CA SER A 394 9.38 -7.01 -21.35
C SER A 394 8.90 -8.24 -20.58
N GLY A 395 8.92 -9.41 -21.22
CA GLY A 395 8.85 -10.66 -20.46
C GLY A 395 10.08 -10.78 -19.56
N THR A 396 10.48 -12.00 -19.24
CA THR A 396 11.77 -12.24 -18.58
C THR A 396 12.99 -11.91 -19.47
N THR A 397 12.76 -11.50 -20.73
CA THR A 397 13.79 -10.96 -21.61
C THR A 397 14.17 -9.55 -21.15
N PRO A 398 15.43 -9.31 -20.77
CA PRO A 398 15.82 -8.05 -20.13
C PRO A 398 16.09 -6.93 -21.15
N ARG A 399 15.38 -6.91 -22.28
CA ARG A 399 15.64 -6.00 -23.39
C ARG A 399 14.39 -5.26 -23.78
N ALA A 400 14.50 -3.93 -23.90
CA ALA A 400 13.46 -3.09 -24.46
C ALA A 400 14.05 -2.10 -25.46
N TYR A 401 13.25 -1.69 -26.45
CA TYR A 401 13.67 -0.78 -27.50
C TYR A 401 12.60 0.29 -27.73
N LEU A 402 13.03 1.54 -27.83
CA LEU A 402 12.19 2.69 -28.14
C LEU A 402 12.71 3.41 -29.39
N PRO A 403 11.97 3.39 -30.51
CA PRO A 403 12.17 4.31 -31.62
C PRO A 403 11.47 5.64 -31.31
N ILE A 404 12.24 6.70 -31.11
CA ILE A 404 11.72 8.02 -30.71
C ILE A 404 11.82 8.97 -31.88
N GLU A 405 10.67 9.37 -32.41
CA GLU A 405 10.55 10.49 -33.35
C GLU A 405 10.27 11.78 -32.57
N LEU A 406 11.17 12.74 -32.70
CA LEU A 406 11.14 13.99 -31.96
C LEU A 406 10.20 15.00 -32.59
N ASP A 407 9.24 15.47 -31.80
CA ASP A 407 8.43 16.62 -32.16
C ASP A 407 9.29 17.89 -32.25
N GLU A 408 8.87 18.87 -33.07
CA GLU A 408 9.59 20.13 -33.22
C GLU A 408 9.60 20.98 -31.94
N ALA A 409 8.55 20.84 -31.12
CA ALA A 409 8.42 21.52 -29.83
C ALA A 409 9.27 20.86 -28.72
N THR A 410 9.77 19.63 -28.93
CA THR A 410 10.52 18.88 -27.91
C THR A 410 11.83 19.58 -27.57
N ARG A 411 11.98 19.96 -26.30
CA ARG A 411 13.19 20.57 -25.74
C ARG A 411 13.95 19.66 -24.80
N ARG A 412 13.27 18.70 -24.18
CA ARG A 412 13.87 17.71 -23.29
C ARG A 412 13.23 16.35 -23.50
N LEU A 413 14.04 15.31 -23.39
CA LEU A 413 13.59 13.93 -23.24
C LEU A 413 13.81 13.49 -21.80
N LEU A 414 12.79 12.88 -21.23
CA LEU A 414 12.86 12.12 -19.98
C LEU A 414 12.78 10.64 -20.32
N PHE A 415 13.63 9.85 -19.70
CA PHE A 415 13.58 8.39 -19.71
C PHE A 415 13.31 7.91 -18.29
N VAL A 416 12.28 7.09 -18.14
CA VAL A 416 11.93 6.44 -16.87
C VAL A 416 12.12 4.95 -17.05
N VAL A 417 12.95 4.37 -16.19
CA VAL A 417 13.21 2.92 -16.14
C VAL A 417 12.73 2.43 -14.79
N THR A 418 11.86 1.43 -14.79
CA THR A 418 11.30 0.84 -13.56
C THR A 418 11.51 -0.66 -13.56
N ASN A 419 12.01 -1.19 -12.45
CA ASN A 419 12.05 -2.64 -12.22
C ASN A 419 10.64 -3.09 -11.81
N LEU A 420 9.98 -3.95 -12.59
CA LEU A 420 8.62 -4.44 -12.32
C LEU A 420 8.58 -5.80 -11.60
N GLY A 421 9.75 -6.35 -11.24
CA GLY A 421 9.87 -7.69 -10.65
C GLY A 421 9.42 -8.81 -11.60
N ASP A 422 9.63 -10.05 -11.20
CA ASP A 422 9.06 -11.26 -11.84
C ASP A 422 7.77 -11.75 -11.18
N GLY A 423 7.50 -11.32 -9.94
CA GLY A 423 6.27 -11.54 -9.19
C GLY A 423 5.91 -10.34 -8.32
N LEU A 424 4.92 -10.52 -7.44
CA LEU A 424 4.66 -9.58 -6.36
C LEU A 424 5.74 -9.73 -5.28
N PRO A 425 6.28 -8.63 -4.74
CA PRO A 425 7.24 -8.73 -3.63
C PRO A 425 6.51 -9.17 -2.36
N ASP A 426 7.11 -10.08 -1.60
CA ASP A 426 6.67 -10.39 -0.25
C ASP A 426 7.15 -9.26 0.69
N ALA A 427 6.25 -8.70 1.48
CA ALA A 427 6.56 -7.59 2.37
C ALA A 427 7.26 -8.01 3.67
N ASP A 428 7.23 -9.29 4.01
CA ASP A 428 7.89 -9.88 5.19
C ASP A 428 9.27 -10.47 4.86
N GLU A 429 9.59 -10.70 3.58
CA GLU A 429 10.89 -11.19 3.13
C GLU A 429 11.76 -10.06 2.53
N PRO A 430 13.10 -10.15 2.63
CA PRO A 430 13.98 -9.21 1.96
C PRO A 430 13.86 -9.31 0.43
N ASP A 431 13.81 -8.17 -0.25
CA ASP A 431 13.72 -8.11 -1.72
C ASP A 431 15.01 -8.66 -2.38
N VAL A 432 14.92 -9.88 -2.91
CA VAL A 432 16.01 -10.52 -3.68
C VAL A 432 16.04 -10.09 -5.16
N SER A 433 15.13 -9.22 -5.56
CA SER A 433 14.90 -8.80 -6.95
C SER A 433 15.44 -7.40 -7.25
N GLU A 434 16.35 -6.88 -6.43
CA GLU A 434 17.15 -5.71 -6.79
C GLU A 434 17.96 -6.00 -8.06
N ARG A 435 17.80 -5.15 -9.08
CA ARG A 435 18.46 -5.34 -10.38
C ARG A 435 19.00 -4.03 -10.94
N ALA A 436 20.15 -4.11 -11.59
CA ALA A 436 20.72 -3.00 -12.35
C ALA A 436 20.27 -3.03 -13.82
N PHE A 437 20.48 -1.91 -14.50
CA PHE A 437 20.25 -1.81 -15.93
C PHE A 437 21.33 -0.98 -16.62
N GLU A 438 21.35 -1.12 -17.93
CA GLU A 438 22.09 -0.31 -18.86
C GLU A 438 21.16 0.28 -19.92
N LEU A 439 21.32 1.57 -20.19
CA LEU A 439 20.64 2.29 -21.24
C LEU A 439 21.64 2.76 -22.30
N VAL A 440 21.43 2.36 -23.55
CA VAL A 440 22.18 2.87 -24.70
C VAL A 440 21.28 3.79 -25.49
N ILE A 441 21.76 4.98 -25.83
CA ILE A 441 21.05 5.93 -26.67
C ILE A 441 21.93 6.35 -27.83
N ASP A 442 21.38 6.27 -29.04
CA ASP A 442 22.06 6.62 -30.29
C ASP A 442 21.13 7.37 -31.24
N ARG A 443 21.74 8.01 -32.23
CA ARG A 443 21.05 8.59 -33.38
C ARG A 443 20.55 7.45 -34.28
N SER A 444 19.43 7.65 -34.96
CA SER A 444 19.13 6.80 -36.12
C SER A 444 20.11 7.14 -37.24
N ALA A 445 20.56 6.13 -38.00
CA ALA A 445 21.18 6.40 -39.29
C ALA A 445 20.18 7.18 -40.17
N PRO A 446 20.65 8.14 -40.98
CA PRO A 446 19.81 8.99 -41.82
C PRO A 446 18.98 8.19 -42.84
#